data_AF-A0A2C6MEG7-F1
#
_entry.id   AF-A0A2C6MEG7-F1
#
_cell.length_a   1.000
_cell.length_b   1.000
_cell.length_c   1.000
_cell.angle_alpha   90.00
_cell.angle_beta   90.00
_cell.angle_gamma   90.00
#
_symmetry.space_group_name_H-M   'P 1'
#
loop_
_entity.id
_entity.type
_entity.pdbx_description
1 polymer ?
#
loop_
_entity_poly.entity_id
_entity_poly.type
_entity_poly.pdbx_seq_one_letter_code
_entity_poly.pdbx_strand_id
1 'polypeptide(L)'
;MTTGDIGVTTQYEGVASELIVDGKLIQQNLQQNNLSKEWLITQLQKQGIKSIEEVSFASLDTSGNLYVDKYHDNLQYVEDITDEEK
;
A
#
# COMPACT_ATOMS: atom_id res chain seq x y z
N MET A 1 28.15 22.81 -0.09
CA MET A 1 27.11 21.99 0.54
C MET A 1 26.16 21.63 -0.58
N THR A 2 26.30 20.44 -1.13
CA THR A 2 25.53 20.05 -2.30
C THR A 2 24.54 18.99 -1.87
N THR A 3 23.27 19.38 -1.92
CA THR A 3 22.08 18.59 -2.26
C THR A 3 22.30 17.08 -2.45
N GLY A 4 21.49 16.24 -1.80
CA GLY A 4 21.13 14.97 -2.41
C GLY A 4 20.95 13.74 -1.53
N ASP A 5 21.19 13.79 -0.23
CA ASP A 5 21.05 12.58 0.61
C ASP A 5 19.66 12.48 1.25
N ILE A 6 18.65 12.33 0.40
CA ILE A 6 17.51 11.50 0.79
C ILE A 6 17.82 10.16 0.14
N GLY A 7 18.46 9.28 0.91
CA GLY A 7 18.73 7.89 0.54
C GLY A 7 17.45 7.07 0.42
N VAL A 8 16.52 7.49 -0.43
CA VAL A 8 15.60 6.54 -1.06
C VAL A 8 16.46 5.79 -2.05
N THR A 9 17.04 4.69 -1.60
CA THR A 9 17.42 3.61 -2.50
C THR A 9 16.11 3.17 -3.15
N THR A 10 15.71 3.85 -4.23
CA THR A 10 14.65 3.34 -5.11
C THR A 10 15.31 2.17 -5.80
N GLN A 11 15.32 1.03 -5.11
CA GLN A 11 15.59 -0.27 -5.70
C GLN A 11 14.45 -0.47 -6.69
N TYR A 12 14.67 0.02 -7.90
CA TYR A 12 13.72 0.00 -9.00
C TYR A 12 13.74 -1.41 -9.59
N GLU A 13 13.15 -2.37 -8.86
CA GLU A 13 12.96 -3.76 -9.31
C GLU A 13 11.48 -4.15 -9.40
N GLY A 14 10.57 -3.25 -9.07
CA GLY A 14 9.14 -3.51 -9.08
C GLY A 14 8.42 -2.50 -8.21
N VAL A 15 8.16 -1.31 -8.74
CA VAL A 15 7.55 -0.23 -7.94
C VAL A 15 6.13 -0.62 -7.54
N ALA A 16 5.93 -0.78 -6.24
CA ALA A 16 4.60 -0.93 -5.67
C ALA A 16 3.70 0.21 -6.17
N SER A 17 2.50 -0.13 -6.60
CA SER A 17 1.58 0.83 -7.18
C SER A 17 0.63 1.38 -6.13
N GLU A 18 0.71 2.68 -5.89
CA GLU A 18 -0.17 3.36 -4.94
C GLU A 18 -1.60 3.37 -5.48
N LEU A 19 -2.52 2.70 -4.79
CA LEU A 19 -3.92 2.61 -5.19
C LEU A 19 -4.77 3.65 -4.46
N ILE A 20 -4.46 3.96 -3.20
CA ILE A 20 -5.17 4.97 -2.40
C ILE A 20 -4.15 5.86 -1.70
N VAL A 21 -4.36 7.18 -1.77
CA VAL A 21 -3.57 8.18 -1.04
C VAL A 21 -4.53 9.21 -0.44
N ASP A 22 -4.45 9.45 0.87
CA ASP A 22 -5.28 10.41 1.59
C ASP A 22 -6.80 10.11 1.43
N GLY A 23 -7.18 8.83 1.42
CA GLY A 23 -8.57 8.41 1.16
C GLY A 23 -9.04 8.58 -0.29
N LYS A 24 -8.15 8.94 -1.21
CA LYS A 24 -8.47 9.13 -2.64
C LYS A 24 -7.95 7.98 -3.47
N LEU A 25 -8.85 7.38 -4.25
CA LEU A 25 -8.54 6.31 -5.19
C LEU A 25 -7.77 6.85 -6.40
N ILE A 26 -6.58 6.32 -6.65
CA ILE A 26 -5.76 6.61 -7.83
C ILE A 26 -6.13 5.65 -8.96
N GLN A 27 -7.18 5.98 -9.70
CA GLN A 27 -7.68 5.14 -10.80
C GLN A 27 -6.62 4.85 -11.87
N GLN A 28 -5.72 5.80 -12.12
CA GLN A 28 -4.63 5.64 -13.09
C GLN A 28 -3.71 4.46 -12.73
N ASN A 29 -3.41 4.28 -11.45
CA ASN A 29 -2.55 3.20 -10.99
C ASN A 29 -3.28 1.85 -11.03
N LEU A 30 -4.57 1.82 -10.70
CA LEU A 30 -5.38 0.61 -10.91
C LEU A 30 -5.38 0.17 -12.38
N GLN A 31 -5.60 1.11 -13.31
CA GLN A 31 -5.61 0.81 -14.74
C GLN A 31 -4.25 0.32 -15.25
N GLN A 32 -3.16 0.93 -14.78
CA GLN A 32 -1.79 0.48 -15.11
C GLN A 32 -1.52 -0.95 -14.62
N ASN A 33 -2.11 -1.36 -13.50
CA ASN A 33 -2.01 -2.71 -12.97
C ASN A 33 -3.08 -3.67 -13.53
N ASN A 34 -3.88 -3.25 -14.51
CA ASN A 34 -5.02 -4.02 -15.03
C ASN A 34 -6.00 -4.47 -13.93
N LEU A 35 -6.16 -3.66 -12.88
CA LEU A 35 -7.06 -3.90 -11.76
C LEU A 35 -8.33 -3.06 -11.88
N SER A 36 -9.45 -3.64 -11.46
CA SER A 36 -10.72 -2.94 -11.38
C SER A 36 -10.94 -2.33 -10.00
N LYS A 37 -11.71 -1.24 -9.93
CA LYS A 37 -12.15 -0.65 -8.65
C LYS A 37 -12.85 -1.69 -7.76
N GLU A 38 -13.63 -2.58 -8.36
CA GLU A 38 -14.31 -3.69 -7.65
C GLU A 38 -13.33 -4.65 -6.98
N TRP A 39 -12.18 -4.93 -7.60
CA TRP A 39 -11.14 -5.76 -7.01
C TRP A 39 -10.61 -5.10 -5.74
N LEU A 40 -10.29 -3.80 -5.80
CA LEU A 40 -9.80 -3.05 -4.65
C LEU A 40 -10.83 -3.03 -3.52
N ILE A 41 -12.10 -2.72 -3.83
CA ILE A 41 -13.19 -2.75 -2.84
C ILE A 41 -13.31 -4.14 -2.21
N THR A 42 -13.20 -5.20 -3.00
CA THR A 42 -13.24 -6.59 -2.49
C THR A 42 -12.10 -6.86 -1.52
N GLN A 43 -10.87 -6.41 -1.82
CA GLN A 43 -9.74 -6.56 -0.90
C GLN A 43 -9.94 -5.77 0.38
N LEU A 44 -10.41 -4.51 0.28
CA LEU A 44 -10.73 -3.68 1.44
C LEU A 44 -11.80 -4.35 2.32
N GLN A 45 -12.86 -4.88 1.72
CA GLN A 45 -13.91 -5.60 2.44
C GLN A 45 -13.41 -6.86 3.15
N LYS A 46 -12.46 -7.60 2.55
CA LYS A 46 -11.81 -8.75 3.22
C LYS A 46 -11.07 -8.34 4.49
N GLN A 47 -10.54 -7.11 4.53
CA GLN A 47 -9.90 -6.54 5.72
C GLN A 47 -10.88 -5.82 6.65
N GLY A 48 -12.19 -5.95 6.42
CA GLY A 48 -13.23 -5.32 7.23
C GLY A 48 -13.43 -3.82 6.95
N ILE A 49 -12.84 -3.29 5.88
CA ILE A 49 -12.96 -1.88 5.48
C ILE A 49 -14.18 -1.73 4.60
N LYS A 50 -15.08 -0.80 4.96
CA LYS A 50 -16.33 -0.59 4.22
C LYS A 50 -16.18 0.49 3.15
N SER A 51 -15.37 1.50 3.43
CA SER A 51 -15.18 2.65 2.55
C SER A 51 -13.71 2.97 2.31
N ILE A 52 -13.38 3.39 1.09
CA ILE A 52 -12.04 3.88 0.74
C ILE A 52 -11.65 5.14 1.53
N GLU A 53 -12.64 5.89 2.02
CA GLU A 53 -12.43 7.11 2.82
C GLU A 53 -11.85 6.79 4.21
N GLU A 54 -12.01 5.56 4.70
CA GLU A 54 -11.42 5.10 5.96
C GLU A 54 -9.93 4.73 5.78
N VAL A 55 -9.48 4.62 4.53
CA VAL A 55 -8.12 4.24 4.15
C VAL A 55 -7.27 5.50 4.02
N SER A 56 -6.20 5.59 4.78
CA SER A 56 -5.20 6.64 4.64
C SER A 56 -4.30 6.36 3.44
N PHE A 57 -3.84 5.12 3.31
CA PHE A 57 -2.92 4.71 2.25
C PHE A 57 -3.18 3.27 1.82
N ALA A 58 -3.06 2.98 0.53
CA ALA A 58 -3.03 1.61 0.04
C ALA A 58 -2.06 1.48 -1.13
N SER A 59 -1.25 0.43 -1.13
CA SER A 59 -0.30 0.12 -2.20
C SER A 59 -0.36 -1.36 -2.56
N LEU A 60 -0.12 -1.65 -3.84
CA LEU A 60 -0.01 -3.00 -4.34
C LEU A 60 1.44 -3.32 -4.64
N ASP A 61 2.01 -4.30 -3.96
CA ASP A 61 3.34 -4.81 -4.27
C ASP A 61 3.36 -5.63 -5.57
N THR A 62 4.52 -5.75 -6.20
CA THR A 62 4.68 -6.56 -7.43
C THR A 62 4.44 -8.06 -7.25
N SER A 63 4.49 -8.53 -6.01
CA SER A 63 4.09 -9.90 -5.64
C SER A 63 2.57 -10.09 -5.61
N GLY A 64 1.78 -9.03 -5.82
CA GLY A 64 0.31 -9.04 -5.77
C GLY A 64 -0.26 -8.86 -4.36
N ASN A 65 0.57 -8.51 -3.38
CA ASN A 65 0.13 -8.24 -2.01
C ASN A 65 -0.41 -6.81 -1.91
N LEU A 66 -1.64 -6.67 -1.41
CA LEU A 66 -2.23 -5.36 -1.14
C LEU A 66 -1.93 -4.96 0.30
N TYR A 67 -1.20 -3.86 0.46
CA TYR A 67 -1.03 -3.17 1.73
C TYR A 67 -2.09 -2.09 1.88
N VAL A 68 -2.70 -1.97 3.06
CA VAL A 68 -3.73 -0.98 3.36
C VAL A 68 -3.57 -0.47 4.79
N ASP A 69 -3.48 0.85 4.91
CA ASP A 69 -3.41 1.60 6.15
C ASP A 69 -4.70 2.40 6.35
N LYS A 70 -5.31 2.33 7.54
CA LYS A 70 -6.57 3.02 7.85
C LYS A 70 -6.30 4.13 8.86
N TYR A 71 -7.03 5.24 8.75
CA TYR A 71 -6.94 6.35 9.70
C TYR A 71 -7.22 5.95 11.17
N HIS A 72 -8.03 4.91 11.36
CA HIS A 72 -8.47 4.44 12.68
C HIS A 72 -7.80 3.12 13.11
N ASP A 73 -6.81 2.60 12.37
CA ASP A 73 -6.06 1.43 12.84
C ASP A 73 -5.07 1.90 13.92
N ASN A 74 -5.54 1.85 15.16
CA ASN A 74 -4.68 1.89 16.34
C ASN A 74 -3.69 0.73 16.24
N LEU A 75 -2.42 1.05 15.96
CA LEU A 75 -1.23 0.30 16.35
C LEU A 75 -1.37 -1.24 16.27
N GLN A 76 -1.40 -1.81 15.08
CA GLN A 76 -0.77 -3.12 14.90
C GLN A 76 0.64 -2.91 14.39
N TYR A 77 1.52 -2.65 15.36
CA TYR A 77 2.93 -2.97 15.25
C TYR A 77 2.98 -4.47 15.00
N VAL A 78 3.00 -4.88 13.73
CA VAL A 78 3.55 -6.18 13.39
C VAL A 78 5.05 -6.01 13.60
N GLU A 79 5.50 -6.32 14.81
CA GLU A 79 6.82 -6.92 14.93
C GLU A 79 6.74 -8.20 14.09
N ASP A 80 6.93 -8.06 12.78
CA ASP A 80 7.56 -9.11 12.00
C ASP A 80 8.98 -9.16 12.57
N ILE A 81 9.10 -9.79 13.74
CA ILE A 81 10.28 -10.53 14.14
C ILE A 81 10.46 -11.52 12.99
N THR A 82 11.14 -11.06 11.95
CA THR A 82 11.93 -11.93 11.11
C THR A 82 12.82 -12.63 12.12
N ASP A 83 12.44 -13.87 12.45
CA ASP A 83 13.24 -14.81 13.20
C ASP A 83 14.52 -14.98 12.38
N GLU A 84 15.49 -14.12 12.68
CA GLU A 84 16.88 -14.35 12.34
C GLU A 84 17.37 -15.47 13.27
N GLU A 85 18.19 -16.35 12.69
CA GLU A 85 18.97 -17.41 13.33
C GLU A 85 18.29 -18.76 13.60
N LYS A 86 18.43 -19.69 12.63
CA LYS A 86 19.40 -20.80 12.78
C LYS A 86 19.76 -21.54 11.49
#